data_AF-A0A956VL86-F1
#
_entry.id   AF-A0A956VL86-F1
#
_cell.length_a   1.000
_cell.length_b   1.000
_cell.length_c   1.000
_cell.angle_alpha   90.00
_cell.angle_beta   90.00
_cell.angle_gamma   90.00
#
_symmetry.space_group_name_H-M   'P 1'
#
loop_
_entity.id
_entity.type
_entity.pdbx_description
1 polymer ?
#
loop_
_entity_poly.entity_id
_entity_poly.type
_entity_poly.pdbx_seq_one_letter_code
_entity_poly.pdbx_strand_id
1 'polypeptide(L)'
;MTQAEAEYRITYEGPGDGSSIMGASFANFIIEGPGADKECAVMLNDPGASYLAEQLGTDLTDEWREQATAKLGAAVLGAAMEECRHIDSVVFVSRAILEAHPEFVDALR
;
A
#
# COMPACT_ATOMS: atom_id res chain seq x y z
N MET A 1 -1.50 -31.39 16.42
CA MET A 1 -1.78 -31.22 14.99
C MET A 1 -2.58 -29.94 14.85
N THR A 2 -1.83 -28.84 14.79
CA THR A 2 -1.78 -27.85 13.69
C THR A 2 -2.92 -26.85 13.80
N GLN A 3 -2.64 -25.82 14.62
CA GLN A 3 -3.30 -24.52 14.58
C GLN A 3 -3.37 -24.12 13.11
N ALA A 4 -4.57 -24.12 12.53
CA ALA A 4 -4.75 -23.67 11.16
C ALA A 4 -4.13 -22.27 11.08
N GLU A 5 -3.11 -22.13 10.23
CA GLU A 5 -2.65 -20.83 9.77
C GLU A 5 -3.88 -20.17 9.17
N ALA A 6 -4.52 -19.30 9.92
CA ALA A 6 -5.61 -18.51 9.40
C ALA A 6 -4.93 -17.56 8.42
N GLU A 7 -4.92 -17.97 7.16
CA GLU A 7 -4.30 -17.26 6.06
C GLU A 7 -5.05 -15.95 5.91
N TYR A 8 -4.39 -14.87 6.28
CA TYR A 8 -4.96 -13.56 6.06
C TYR A 8 -4.93 -13.26 4.55
N ARG A 9 -5.95 -12.55 4.05
CA ARG A 9 -6.03 -12.14 2.64
C ARG A 9 -6.13 -10.62 2.53
N ILE A 10 -5.41 -10.05 1.58
CA ILE A 10 -5.52 -8.63 1.20
C ILE A 10 -6.26 -8.56 -0.14
N THR A 11 -7.39 -7.85 -0.16
CA THR A 11 -8.19 -7.61 -1.37
C THR A 11 -8.20 -6.12 -1.68
N TYR A 12 -7.84 -5.73 -2.91
CA TYR A 12 -7.93 -4.34 -3.37
C TYR A 12 -9.36 -4.01 -3.77
N GLU A 13 -9.94 -2.98 -3.14
CA GLU A 13 -11.33 -2.55 -3.36
C GLU A 13 -11.45 -1.38 -4.36
N GLY A 14 -10.32 -0.84 -4.81
CA GLY A 14 -10.29 0.29 -5.74
C GLY A 14 -9.62 1.53 -5.16
N PRO A 15 -9.54 2.60 -5.98
CA PRO A 15 -9.00 3.87 -5.53
C PRO A 15 -9.87 4.48 -4.43
N GLY A 16 -9.29 5.37 -3.63
CA GLY A 16 -10.06 6.21 -2.71
C GLY A 16 -10.97 7.18 -3.48
N ASP A 17 -12.26 7.22 -3.11
CA ASP A 17 -13.22 8.13 -3.72
C ASP A 17 -12.79 9.59 -3.45
N GLY A 18 -12.61 10.38 -4.52
CA GLY A 18 -11.94 11.69 -4.45
C GLY A 18 -10.41 11.64 -4.58
N SER A 19 -9.92 10.91 -5.59
CA SER A 19 -8.53 10.48 -5.94
C SER A 19 -7.34 11.47 -5.83
N SER A 20 -7.49 12.62 -5.20
CA SER A 20 -6.39 13.48 -4.72
C SER A 20 -6.89 14.39 -3.59
N ILE A 21 -6.87 13.90 -2.35
CA ILE A 21 -7.06 14.76 -1.17
C ILE A 21 -5.66 15.13 -0.65
N MET A 22 -5.35 16.44 -0.63
CA MET A 22 -4.11 16.99 -0.08
C MET A 22 -2.80 16.48 -0.72
N GLY A 23 -2.79 16.23 -2.04
CA GLY A 23 -1.56 15.81 -2.74
C GLY A 23 -1.15 14.37 -2.42
N ALA A 24 -2.12 13.48 -2.23
CA ALA A 24 -1.91 12.06 -2.03
C ALA A 24 -2.90 11.24 -2.85
N SER A 25 -2.43 10.09 -3.35
CA SER A 25 -3.24 9.07 -4.00
C SER A 25 -3.60 7.98 -2.98
N PHE A 26 -4.78 7.37 -3.16
CA PHE A 26 -5.37 6.44 -2.21
C PHE A 26 -5.69 5.11 -2.87
N ALA A 27 -5.42 4.02 -2.16
CA ALA A 27 -5.86 2.68 -2.51
C ALA A 27 -6.55 2.04 -1.30
N ASN A 28 -7.78 1.57 -1.48
CA ASN A 28 -8.56 0.93 -0.43
C ASN A 28 -8.38 -0.59 -0.48
N PHE A 29 -8.30 -1.20 0.69
CA PHE A 29 -8.13 -2.64 0.85
C PHE A 29 -9.05 -3.17 1.93
N ILE A 30 -9.50 -4.41 1.75
CA ILE A 30 -10.06 -5.25 2.81
C ILE A 30 -9.00 -6.28 3.21
N ILE A 31 -8.78 -6.39 4.51
CA ILE A 31 -7.90 -7.38 5.12
C ILE A 31 -8.80 -8.39 5.83
N GLU A 32 -8.88 -9.59 5.27
CA GLU A 32 -9.63 -10.72 5.82
C GLU A 32 -8.69 -11.59 6.66
N GLY A 33 -9.13 -12.10 7.81
CA GLY A 33 -8.28 -12.90 8.69
C GLY A 33 -9.01 -13.45 9.92
N PRO A 34 -8.30 -14.11 10.85
CA PRO A 34 -8.88 -14.60 12.10
C PRO A 34 -9.35 -13.42 12.96
N GLY A 35 -10.63 -13.08 12.86
CA GLY A 35 -11.22 -11.92 13.52
C GLY A 35 -12.35 -11.32 12.70
N ALA A 36 -12.52 -10.00 12.82
CA ALA A 36 -13.36 -9.23 11.91
C ALA A 36 -12.51 -8.70 10.76
N ASP A 37 -13.09 -8.63 9.57
CA ASP A 37 -12.47 -7.99 8.42
C ASP A 37 -12.17 -6.52 8.73
N LYS A 38 -11.06 -6.04 8.20
CA LYS A 38 -10.60 -4.67 8.41
C LYS A 38 -10.45 -3.93 7.10
N GLU A 39 -11.09 -2.78 7.00
CA GLU A 39 -10.83 -1.81 5.94
C GLU A 39 -9.55 -1.02 6.26
N CYS A 40 -8.71 -0.87 5.24
CA CYS A 40 -7.46 -0.11 5.30
C CYS A 40 -7.29 0.72 4.03
N ALA A 41 -7.00 2.01 4.19
CA ALA A 41 -6.59 2.88 3.11
C ALA A 41 -5.07 3.05 3.12
N VAL A 42 -4.42 2.85 1.97
CA VAL A 42 -3.01 3.18 1.78
C VAL A 42 -2.92 4.49 1.03
N MET A 43 -2.14 5.43 1.59
CA MET A 43 -1.93 6.76 1.05
C MET A 43 -0.50 6.92 0.56
N LEU A 44 -0.32 7.26 -0.71
CA LEU A 44 0.95 7.64 -1.28
C LEU A 44 0.99 9.15 -1.51
N ASN A 45 1.85 9.87 -0.80
CA ASN A 45 1.96 11.31 -0.94
C ASN A 45 2.77 11.72 -2.18
N ASP A 46 2.61 12.98 -2.62
CA ASP A 46 3.31 13.54 -3.78
C ASP A 46 4.82 13.31 -3.76
N PRO A 47 5.57 13.60 -2.68
CA PRO A 47 7.01 13.31 -2.63
C PRO A 47 7.34 11.82 -2.81
N GLY A 48 6.53 10.93 -2.23
CA GLY A 48 6.72 9.49 -2.38
C GLY A 48 6.42 9.01 -3.80
N ALA A 49 5.35 9.53 -4.41
CA ALA A 49 4.99 9.23 -5.79
C ALA A 49 6.06 9.71 -6.77
N SER A 50 6.54 10.95 -6.62
CA SER A 50 7.64 11.48 -7.44
C SER A 50 8.93 10.67 -7.28
N TYR A 51 9.26 10.27 -6.05
CA TYR A 51 10.43 9.42 -5.80
C TYR A 51 10.28 8.05 -6.46
N LEU A 52 9.13 7.39 -6.32
CA LEU A 52 8.88 6.09 -6.97
C LEU A 52 8.98 6.18 -8.49
N ALA A 53 8.39 7.21 -9.11
CA ALA A 53 8.47 7.41 -10.55
C ALA A 53 9.91 7.59 -11.03
N GLU A 54 10.72 8.37 -10.29
CA GLU A 54 12.15 8.52 -10.56
C GLU A 54 12.91 7.19 -10.44
N GLN A 55 12.67 6.42 -9.37
CA GLN A 55 13.33 5.13 -9.14
C GLN A 55 12.95 4.05 -10.17
N LEU A 56 11.75 4.13 -10.73
CA LEU A 56 11.23 3.19 -11.72
C LEU A 56 11.46 3.67 -13.16
N GLY A 57 11.93 4.90 -13.36
CA GLY A 57 12.16 5.48 -14.69
C GLY A 57 10.88 5.68 -15.49
N THR A 58 9.77 5.98 -14.82
CA THR A 58 8.43 6.13 -15.42
C THR A 58 7.90 7.55 -15.28
N ASP A 59 7.00 7.96 -16.16
CA ASP A 59 6.32 9.25 -16.06
C ASP A 59 5.27 9.25 -14.95
N LEU A 60 5.25 10.32 -14.16
CA LEU A 60 4.29 10.52 -13.07
C LEU A 60 2.95 11.04 -13.61
N THR A 61 2.04 10.12 -13.95
CA THR A 61 0.65 10.43 -14.35
C THR A 61 -0.35 10.05 -13.27
N ASP A 62 -1.59 10.54 -13.35
CA ASP A 62 -2.65 10.19 -12.38
C ASP A 62 -2.98 8.69 -12.45
N GLU A 63 -3.06 8.14 -13.66
CA GLU A 63 -3.26 6.70 -13.87
C GLU A 63 -2.10 5.89 -13.27
N TRP A 64 -0.86 6.33 -13.47
CA TRP A 64 0.30 5.68 -12.89
C TRP A 64 0.25 5.76 -11.36
N ARG A 65 -0.14 6.90 -10.78
CA ARG A 65 -0.24 7.08 -9.32
C ARG A 65 -1.23 6.12 -8.70
N GLU A 66 -2.39 5.93 -9.33
CA GLU A 66 -3.38 4.97 -8.89
C GLU A 66 -2.81 3.55 -8.88
N GLN A 67 -2.22 3.12 -10.01
CA GLN A 67 -1.63 1.79 -10.14
C GLN A 67 -0.47 1.57 -9.16
N ALA A 68 0.41 2.56 -9.01
CA ALA A 68 1.53 2.52 -8.09
C ALA A 68 1.05 2.43 -6.64
N THR A 69 0.04 3.21 -6.26
CA THR A 69 -0.53 3.18 -4.90
C THR A 69 -1.18 1.83 -4.61
N ALA A 70 -1.90 1.25 -5.57
CA ALA A 70 -2.50 -0.08 -5.42
C ALA A 70 -1.45 -1.18 -5.21
N LYS A 71 -0.40 -1.21 -6.06
CA LYS A 71 0.69 -2.19 -5.92
C LYS A 71 1.48 -2.00 -4.63
N LEU A 72 1.83 -0.76 -4.33
CA LEU A 72 2.55 -0.39 -3.12
C LEU A 72 1.75 -0.75 -1.87
N GLY A 73 0.45 -0.51 -1.87
CA GLY A 73 -0.41 -0.88 -0.76
C GLY A 73 -0.44 -2.37 -0.51
N ALA A 74 -0.56 -3.19 -1.55
CA ALA A 74 -0.48 -4.64 -1.41
C ALA A 74 0.88 -5.08 -0.82
N ALA A 75 1.99 -4.52 -1.29
CA ALA A 75 3.33 -4.84 -0.78
C ALA A 75 3.53 -4.44 0.69
N VAL A 76 3.14 -3.21 1.05
CA VAL A 76 3.29 -2.68 2.41
C VAL A 76 2.42 -3.44 3.41
N LEU A 77 1.17 -3.71 3.03
CA LEU A 77 0.25 -4.48 3.88
C LEU A 77 0.71 -5.94 4.00
N GLY A 78 1.17 -6.55 2.92
CA GLY A 78 1.74 -7.91 2.94
C GLY A 78 2.90 -8.03 3.91
N ALA A 79 3.88 -7.12 3.82
CA ALA A 79 5.02 -7.09 4.74
C ALA A 79 4.59 -6.87 6.20
N ALA A 80 3.63 -5.97 6.45
CA ALA A 80 3.12 -5.75 7.80
C ALA A 80 2.48 -7.02 8.40
N MET A 81 1.84 -7.85 7.57
CA MET A 81 1.20 -9.10 8.00
C MET A 81 2.22 -10.20 8.25
N GLU A 82 3.23 -10.33 7.39
CA GLU A 82 4.35 -11.26 7.58
C GLU A 82 5.12 -10.96 8.88
N GLU A 83 5.26 -9.68 9.24
CA GLU A 83 5.88 -9.24 10.49
C GLU A 83 4.94 -9.32 11.71
N CYS A 84 3.71 -9.82 11.56
CA CYS A 84 2.67 -9.84 12.59
C CYS A 84 2.42 -8.46 13.23
N ARG A 85 2.55 -7.38 12.45
CA ARG A 85 2.38 -6.00 12.93
C ARG A 85 0.91 -5.58 12.92
N HIS A 86 0.59 -4.65 13.81
CA HIS A 86 -0.69 -3.97 13.74
C HIS A 86 -0.76 -3.14 12.46
N ILE A 87 -1.84 -3.31 11.71
CA ILE A 87 -2.15 -2.49 10.54
C ILE A 87 -3.17 -1.45 10.96
N ASP A 88 -2.86 -0.18 10.82
CA ASP A 88 -3.79 0.92 11.05
C ASP A 88 -4.84 0.99 9.95
N SER A 89 -5.98 1.65 10.20
CA SER A 89 -7.00 1.86 9.16
C SER A 89 -6.54 2.79 8.03
N VAL A 90 -5.48 3.55 8.27
CA VAL A 90 -4.83 4.40 7.26
C VAL A 90 -3.32 4.22 7.39
N VAL A 91 -2.68 3.79 6.31
CA VAL A 91 -1.23 3.64 6.21
C VAL A 91 -0.69 4.72 5.30
N PHE A 92 0.18 5.57 5.84
CA PHE A 92 0.81 6.66 5.08
C PHE A 92 2.19 6.25 4.59
N VAL A 93 2.35 6.18 3.27
CA VAL A 93 3.62 5.89 2.62
C VAL A 93 4.21 7.19 2.08
N SER A 94 5.31 7.60 2.68
CA SER A 94 6.06 8.79 2.29
C SER A 94 7.38 8.41 1.63
N ARG A 95 8.02 9.38 0.97
CA ARG A 95 9.41 9.24 0.50
C ARG A 95 10.34 8.66 1.58
N ALA A 96 10.27 9.14 2.81
CA ALA A 96 11.16 8.68 3.88
C ALA A 96 10.95 7.18 4.20
N ILE A 97 9.70 6.69 4.12
CA ILE A 97 9.41 5.26 4.28
C ILE A 97 10.02 4.47 3.12
N LEU A 98 9.88 4.96 1.89
CA LEU A 98 10.42 4.29 0.69
C LEU A 98 11.96 4.29 0.64
N GLU A 99 12.60 5.33 1.16
CA GLU A 99 14.07 5.39 1.32
C GLU A 99 14.56 4.43 2.42
N ALA A 100 13.78 4.25 3.49
CA ALA A 100 14.10 3.34 4.59
C ALA A 100 13.82 1.86 4.24
N HIS A 101 12.89 1.61 3.33
CA HIS A 101 12.40 0.30 2.93
C HIS A 101 12.49 0.12 1.40
N PRO A 102 13.70 -0.03 0.84
CA PRO A 102 13.90 -0.18 -0.60
C PRO A 102 13.17 -1.40 -1.20
N GLU A 103 12.87 -2.42 -0.39
CA GLU A 103 12.07 -3.58 -0.78
C GLU A 103 10.70 -3.22 -1.34
N PHE A 104 10.10 -2.10 -0.88
CA PHE A 104 8.83 -1.63 -1.42
C PHE A 104 8.98 -1.03 -2.82
N VAL A 105 10.12 -0.44 -3.14
CA VAL A 105 10.41 0.04 -4.49
C VAL A 105 10.66 -1.15 -5.42
N ASP A 106 11.39 -2.15 -4.94
CA ASP A 106 11.69 -3.36 -5.71
C ASP A 106 10.44 -4.18 -6.04
N ALA A 107 9.45 -4.20 -5.15
CA ALA A 107 8.17 -4.87 -5.38
C ALA A 107 7.35 -4.27 -6.55
N LEU A 108 7.70 -3.06 -7.01
CA LEU A 108 7.01 -2.37 -8.10
C LEU A 108 7.71 -2.47 -9.47
N ARG A 109 8.89 -3.09 -9.55
CA ARG A 109 9.64 -3.34 -10.79
C ARG A 109 9.09 -4.52 -11.58
#